data_AF-V5RJU0-F1
#
_entry.id   AF-V5RJU0-F1
#
_cell.length_a   1.000
_cell.length_b   1.000
_cell.length_c   1.000
_cell.angle_alpha   90.00
_cell.angle_beta   90.00
_cell.angle_gamma   90.00
#
_symmetry.space_group_name_H-M   'P 1'
#
loop_
_entity.id
_entity.type
_entity.pdbx_description
1 polymer ?
#
loop_
_entity_poly.entity_id
_entity_poly.type
_entity_poly.pdbx_seq_one_letter_code
_entity_poly.pdbx_strand_id
1 'polypeptide(L)'
;MKKIITILGSLTLCTSTINIVTSCSVNPESNSKKNLTSIKGADLTVSPTGNDERSVKESVLSLLEDLFKFSIIENVDVSFSNFKKATSDNDGLIVVTALETSEKLVGQVTLTIKYKS
;
A
#
# COMPACT_ATOMS: atom_id res chain seq x y z
N MET A 1 73.26 8.21 -4.98
CA MET A 1 72.97 6.87 -4.43
C MET A 1 71.93 7.01 -3.32
N LYS A 2 70.87 6.21 -3.44
CA LYS A 2 69.72 5.97 -2.54
C LYS A 2 70.04 6.00 -1.04
N LYS A 3 69.22 6.71 -0.23
CA LYS A 3 68.74 6.39 1.14
C LYS A 3 67.46 7.23 1.40
N ILE A 4 66.22 6.75 1.20
CA ILE A 4 65.33 5.97 2.11
C ILE A 4 65.14 6.67 3.48
N ILE A 5 64.08 7.49 3.64
CA ILE A 5 62.76 7.26 4.32
C ILE A 5 62.85 7.14 5.86
N THR A 6 62.13 8.02 6.58
CA THR A 6 61.33 7.80 7.83
C THR A 6 60.66 9.14 8.23
N ILE A 7 59.40 9.40 7.87
CA ILE A 7 58.17 9.31 8.71
C ILE A 7 58.22 10.18 9.98
N LEU A 8 57.40 11.24 10.05
CA LEU A 8 56.40 11.41 11.12
C LEU A 8 55.44 12.57 10.78
N GLY A 9 54.18 12.23 10.49
CA GLY A 9 53.12 13.19 10.27
C GLY A 9 52.63 13.83 11.56
N SER A 10 52.29 15.12 11.49
CA SER A 10 51.34 15.75 12.39
C SER A 10 50.28 16.44 11.54
N LEU A 11 49.32 15.62 11.09
CA LEU A 11 48.08 16.09 10.50
C LEU A 11 47.29 16.78 11.63
N THR A 12 47.25 18.10 11.60
CA THR A 12 46.44 18.89 12.54
C THR A 12 44.96 18.54 12.35
N LEU A 13 44.35 18.05 13.43
CA LEU A 13 42.91 17.81 13.55
C LEU A 13 42.14 19.09 13.17
N CYS A 14 41.53 19.11 11.98
CA CYS A 14 40.35 19.93 11.78
C CYS A 14 39.20 19.23 12.51
N THR A 15 38.79 19.77 13.65
CA THR A 15 37.54 19.39 14.29
C THR A 15 36.40 19.78 13.37
N SER A 16 35.96 18.86 12.53
CA SER A 16 34.67 18.97 11.87
C SER A 16 33.60 18.85 12.95
N THR A 17 32.90 19.94 13.21
CA THR A 17 31.57 19.85 13.79
C THR A 17 30.75 18.97 12.84
N ILE A 18 30.31 17.82 13.34
CA ILE A 18 29.41 16.94 12.60
C ILE A 18 28.06 17.66 12.55
N ASN A 19 27.85 18.45 11.49
CA ASN A 19 26.48 18.65 11.02
C ASN A 19 26.07 17.31 10.43
N ILE A 20 25.46 16.46 11.25
CA ILE A 20 24.56 15.43 10.73
C ILE A 20 23.35 16.17 10.15
N VAL A 21 23.53 16.76 8.97
CA VAL A 21 22.41 17.00 8.08
C VAL A 21 21.90 15.61 7.78
N THR A 22 20.79 15.26 8.42
CA THR A 22 20.01 14.09 8.06
C THR A 22 19.78 14.14 6.56
N SER A 23 20.33 13.16 5.86
CA SER A 23 19.95 12.87 4.49
C SER A 23 18.50 12.42 4.53
N CYS A 24 17.60 13.39 4.51
CA CYS A 24 16.35 13.20 3.85
C CYS A 24 16.57 13.71 2.43
N SER A 25 17.16 12.87 1.58
CA SER A 25 16.73 12.81 0.19
C SER A 25 15.26 12.40 0.18
N VAL A 26 14.38 13.28 0.63
CA VAL A 26 12.98 13.24 0.21
C VAL A 26 13.01 13.77 -1.21
N ASN A 27 13.18 12.82 -2.12
CA ASN A 27 12.92 13.01 -3.53
C ASN A 27 11.56 13.73 -3.64
N PRO A 28 11.50 14.96 -4.18
CA PRO A 28 10.21 15.60 -4.40
C PRO A 28 9.49 14.80 -5.48
N GLU A 29 8.19 14.53 -5.26
CA GLU A 29 7.28 13.82 -6.18
C GLU A 29 7.36 12.28 -6.20
N SER A 30 7.03 11.63 -5.08
CA SER A 30 6.59 10.24 -5.14
C SER A 30 5.11 10.20 -5.49
N ASN A 31 4.81 9.76 -6.71
CA ASN A 31 3.51 9.25 -7.11
C ASN A 31 3.20 8.00 -6.25
N SER A 32 2.84 8.23 -4.99
CA SER A 32 2.80 7.20 -3.96
C SER A 32 1.47 6.46 -4.03
N LYS A 33 1.39 5.47 -4.94
CA LYS A 33 0.26 4.55 -5.03
C LYS A 33 -0.11 4.03 -3.63
N LYS A 34 -1.40 4.00 -3.29
CA LYS A 34 -1.88 3.44 -2.03
C LYS A 34 -1.84 1.92 -2.09
N ASN A 35 -1.32 1.30 -1.05
CA ASN A 35 -1.21 -0.16 -0.99
C ASN A 35 -2.46 -0.77 -0.35
N LEU A 36 -3.13 -1.69 -1.03
CA LEU A 36 -4.31 -2.40 -0.53
C LEU A 36 -4.02 -3.20 0.75
N THR A 37 -2.77 -3.65 0.95
CA THR A 37 -2.35 -4.34 2.19
C THR A 37 -2.35 -3.43 3.43
N SER A 38 -2.53 -2.12 3.26
CA SER A 38 -2.70 -1.18 4.37
C SER A 38 -4.05 -1.28 5.07
N ILE A 39 -5.06 -1.88 4.42
CA ILE A 39 -6.40 -2.12 4.97
C ILE A 39 -6.31 -3.21 6.03
N LYS A 40 -6.83 -2.94 7.23
CA LYS A 40 -6.71 -3.84 8.40
C LYS A 40 -7.93 -3.78 9.30
N GLY A 41 -8.08 -4.81 10.13
CA GLY A 41 -9.08 -4.81 11.20
C GLY A 41 -10.50 -4.74 10.65
N ALA A 42 -11.30 -3.79 11.16
CA ALA A 42 -12.68 -3.61 10.76
C ALA A 42 -12.84 -3.28 9.26
N ASP A 43 -11.84 -2.61 8.66
CA ASP A 43 -11.85 -2.22 7.25
C ASP A 43 -11.72 -3.41 6.28
N LEU A 44 -11.40 -4.61 6.80
CA LEU A 44 -11.41 -5.84 6.01
C LEU A 44 -12.83 -6.41 5.83
N THR A 45 -13.85 -5.82 6.45
CA THR A 45 -15.22 -6.32 6.41
C THR A 45 -16.11 -5.43 5.55
N VAL A 46 -16.80 -6.04 4.58
CA VAL A 46 -17.80 -5.38 3.74
C VAL A 46 -19.20 -5.85 4.14
N SER A 47 -20.10 -4.89 4.31
CA SER A 47 -21.54 -5.12 4.51
C SER A 47 -22.29 -4.67 3.25
N PRO A 48 -22.53 -5.58 2.29
CA PRO A 48 -23.07 -5.20 0.99
C PRO A 48 -24.56 -4.90 1.05
N THR A 49 -25.06 -4.16 0.05
CA THR A 49 -26.50 -3.86 -0.12
C THR A 49 -27.31 -5.08 -0.57
N GLY A 50 -26.66 -6.06 -1.20
CA GLY A 50 -27.23 -7.31 -1.69
C GLY A 50 -26.22 -8.45 -1.63
N ASN A 51 -26.69 -9.70 -1.73
CA ASN A 51 -25.87 -10.90 -1.60
C ASN A 51 -25.32 -11.43 -2.94
N ASP A 52 -25.66 -10.81 -4.06
CA ASP A 52 -25.10 -11.12 -5.37
C ASP A 52 -23.73 -10.46 -5.59
N GLU A 53 -22.94 -10.99 -6.52
CA GLU A 53 -21.57 -10.53 -6.77
C GLU A 53 -21.51 -9.05 -7.16
N ARG A 54 -22.47 -8.56 -7.94
CA ARG A 54 -22.49 -7.16 -8.38
C ARG A 54 -22.68 -6.22 -7.19
N SER A 55 -23.69 -6.47 -6.35
CA SER A 55 -23.94 -5.67 -5.14
C SER A 55 -22.73 -5.67 -4.19
N VAL A 56 -22.03 -6.81 -4.09
CA VAL A 56 -20.79 -6.92 -3.30
C VAL A 56 -19.69 -6.06 -3.89
N LYS A 57 -19.42 -6.16 -5.19
CA LYS A 57 -18.37 -5.36 -5.86
C LYS A 57 -18.61 -3.87 -5.72
N GLU A 58 -19.86 -3.41 -5.94
CA GLU A 58 -20.23 -2.01 -5.77
C GLU A 58 -19.97 -1.53 -4.32
N SER A 59 -20.30 -2.35 -3.33
CA SER A 59 -20.05 -2.04 -1.92
C SER A 59 -18.56 -2.04 -1.56
N VAL A 60 -17.77 -2.93 -2.16
CA VAL A 60 -16.31 -2.95 -1.99
C VAL A 60 -15.68 -1.70 -2.60
N LEU A 61 -16.09 -1.29 -3.81
CA LEU A 61 -15.60 -0.07 -4.44
C LEU A 61 -15.91 1.14 -3.56
N SER A 62 -17.16 1.28 -3.09
CA SER A 62 -17.54 2.37 -2.18
C SER A 62 -16.68 2.39 -0.92
N LEU A 63 -16.44 1.23 -0.29
CA LEU A 63 -15.58 1.14 0.89
C LEU A 63 -14.15 1.63 0.59
N LEU A 64 -13.57 1.22 -0.54
CA LEU A 64 -12.22 1.61 -0.93
C LEU A 64 -12.14 3.11 -1.26
N GLU A 65 -13.13 3.65 -1.96
CA GLU A 65 -13.23 5.08 -2.26
C GLU A 65 -13.36 5.91 -0.97
N ASP A 66 -14.12 5.41 0.00
CA ASP A 66 -14.26 6.02 1.32
C ASP A 66 -12.97 5.96 2.14
N LEU A 67 -12.22 4.86 2.07
CA LEU A 67 -10.96 4.72 2.81
C LEU A 67 -9.86 5.60 2.21
N PHE A 68 -9.73 5.62 0.89
CA PHE A 68 -8.63 6.28 0.20
C PHE A 68 -8.93 7.69 -0.29
N LYS A 69 -10.20 8.12 -0.23
CA LYS A 69 -10.69 9.47 -0.59
C LYS A 69 -10.43 9.86 -2.05
N PHE A 70 -10.46 8.89 -2.96
CA PHE A 70 -10.44 9.09 -4.41
C PHE A 70 -11.26 8.01 -5.12
N SER A 71 -11.69 8.28 -6.35
CA SER A 71 -12.49 7.31 -7.12
C SER A 71 -11.65 6.15 -7.64
N ILE A 72 -12.21 4.94 -7.55
CA ILE A 72 -11.59 3.65 -7.88
C ILE A 72 -12.51 2.92 -8.87
N ILE A 73 -11.96 2.57 -10.03
CA ILE A 73 -12.76 1.99 -11.12
C ILE A 73 -12.37 0.53 -11.35
N GLU A 74 -13.36 -0.38 -11.40
CA GLU A 74 -13.14 -1.78 -11.78
C GLU A 74 -12.57 -1.89 -13.20
N ASN A 75 -11.62 -2.80 -13.40
CA ASN A 75 -10.89 -3.01 -14.66
C ASN A 75 -9.94 -1.86 -15.09
N VAL A 76 -9.81 -0.81 -14.27
CA VAL A 76 -8.82 0.26 -14.46
C VAL A 76 -7.85 0.29 -13.29
N ASP A 77 -8.40 0.36 -12.07
CA ASP A 77 -7.64 0.45 -10.83
C ASP A 77 -7.53 -0.90 -10.12
N VAL A 78 -8.61 -1.69 -10.14
CA VAL A 78 -8.70 -2.97 -9.43
C VAL A 78 -9.38 -4.05 -10.26
N SER A 79 -9.07 -5.31 -9.95
CA SER A 79 -9.80 -6.49 -10.40
C SER A 79 -10.25 -7.33 -9.21
N PHE A 80 -11.37 -8.02 -9.39
CA PHE A 80 -11.95 -8.89 -8.38
C PHE A 80 -11.77 -10.35 -8.74
N SER A 81 -11.46 -11.17 -7.75
CA SER A 81 -11.32 -12.62 -7.91
C SER A 81 -11.75 -13.37 -6.67
N ASN A 82 -11.85 -14.71 -6.79
CA ASN A 82 -12.17 -15.62 -5.68
C ASN A 82 -13.44 -15.24 -4.90
N PHE A 83 -14.46 -14.73 -5.59
CA PHE A 83 -15.72 -14.41 -4.97
C PHE A 83 -16.38 -15.67 -4.39
N LYS A 84 -16.65 -15.64 -3.09
CA LYS A 84 -17.43 -16.62 -2.36
C LYS A 84 -18.59 -15.88 -1.70
N LYS A 85 -19.80 -16.23 -2.11
CA LYS A 85 -21.04 -15.67 -1.57
C LYS A 85 -21.18 -15.93 -0.07
N ALA A 86 -21.57 -14.91 0.68
CA ALA A 86 -21.94 -15.04 2.09
C ALA A 86 -23.30 -15.73 2.25
N THR A 87 -23.49 -16.47 3.33
CA THR A 87 -24.78 -17.04 3.75
C THR A 87 -25.13 -16.59 5.16
N SER A 88 -26.37 -16.83 5.59
CA SER A 88 -26.81 -16.56 6.97
C SER A 88 -25.87 -17.10 8.04
N ASP A 89 -25.21 -18.22 7.75
CA ASP A 89 -24.39 -18.97 8.71
C ASP A 89 -22.88 -18.77 8.50
N ASN A 90 -22.47 -18.29 7.33
CA ASN A 90 -21.07 -18.22 6.95
C ASN A 90 -20.73 -16.91 6.24
N ASP A 91 -19.63 -16.31 6.64
CA ASP A 91 -19.08 -15.16 5.93
C ASP A 91 -18.64 -15.57 4.51
N GLY A 92 -18.81 -14.62 3.59
CA GLY A 92 -18.27 -14.67 2.25
C GLY A 92 -16.88 -14.08 2.18
N LEU A 93 -16.32 -14.10 0.97
CA LEU A 93 -14.98 -13.58 0.70
C LEU A 93 -14.90 -13.02 -0.72
N ILE A 94 -14.09 -11.99 -0.90
CA ILE A 94 -13.68 -11.50 -2.22
C ILE A 94 -12.24 -10.99 -2.16
N VAL A 95 -11.46 -11.30 -3.19
CA VAL A 95 -10.09 -10.80 -3.32
C VAL A 95 -10.10 -9.60 -4.25
N VAL A 96 -9.49 -8.51 -3.81
CA VAL A 96 -9.29 -7.29 -4.59
C VAL A 96 -7.82 -7.16 -4.90
N THR A 97 -7.48 -7.09 -6.19
CA THR A 97 -6.10 -6.93 -6.65
C THR A 97 -5.98 -5.62 -7.40
N ALA A 98 -5.01 -4.79 -7.03
CA ALA A 98 -4.71 -3.59 -7.81
C ALA A 98 -4.11 -3.99 -9.16
N LEU A 99 -4.60 -3.40 -10.24
CA LEU A 99 -4.06 -3.62 -11.57
C LEU A 99 -2.69 -2.93 -11.69
N GLU A 100 -1.75 -3.53 -12.42
CA GLU A 100 -0.42 -2.95 -12.63
C GLU A 100 -0.50 -1.58 -13.32
N THR A 101 -1.51 -1.41 -14.17
CA THR A 101 -1.85 -0.17 -14.88
C THR A 101 -2.45 0.91 -13.97
N SER A 102 -2.88 0.59 -12.75
CA SER A 102 -3.44 1.60 -11.84
C SER A 102 -2.37 2.60 -11.45
N GLU A 103 -2.64 3.88 -11.63
CA GLU A 103 -1.78 4.97 -11.17
C GLU A 103 -1.96 5.26 -9.67
N LYS A 104 -3.01 4.70 -9.05
CA LYS A 104 -3.43 5.06 -7.69
C LYS A 104 -3.22 3.94 -6.67
N LEU A 105 -3.27 2.68 -7.09
CA LEU A 105 -3.29 1.52 -6.20
C LEU A 105 -2.19 0.51 -6.51
N VAL A 106 -1.76 -0.23 -5.49
CA VAL A 106 -0.88 -1.40 -5.58
C VAL A 106 -1.27 -2.48 -4.56
N GLY A 107 -0.82 -3.71 -4.80
CA GLY A 107 -0.99 -4.81 -3.87
C GLY A 107 -2.33 -5.53 -4.01
N GLN A 108 -2.65 -6.34 -2.99
CA GLN A 108 -3.84 -7.17 -2.95
C GLN A 108 -4.37 -7.22 -1.52
N VAL A 109 -5.69 -7.34 -1.39
CA VAL A 109 -6.36 -7.53 -0.11
C VAL A 109 -7.50 -8.53 -0.26
N THR A 110 -7.73 -9.30 0.78
CA THR A 110 -8.88 -10.20 0.90
C THR A 110 -9.88 -9.58 1.86
N LEU A 111 -11.11 -9.39 1.41
CA LEU A 111 -12.18 -8.82 2.22
C LEU A 111 -13.18 -9.91 2.62
N THR A 112 -13.65 -9.82 3.86
CA THR A 112 -14.71 -10.66 4.41
C THR A 112 -16.06 -10.01 4.09
N ILE A 113 -16.99 -10.79 3.53
CA ILE A 113 -18.32 -10.31 3.16
C ILE A 113 -19.31 -10.77 4.23
N LYS A 114 -20.04 -9.85 4.84
CA LYS A 114 -21.16 -10.17 5.73
C LYS A 114 -22.43 -10.42 4.93
N TYR A 115 -23.22 -11.39 5.36
CA TYR A 115 -24.50 -11.66 4.75
C TYR A 115 -25.46 -10.50 5.00
N LYS A 116 -26.10 -10.03 3.94
CA LYS A 116 -27.21 -9.09 4.06
C LYS A 116 -28.48 -9.87 4.41
N SER A 117 -28.82 -9.87 5.70
CA SER A 117 -30.13 -10.33 6.21
C SER A 117 -31.27 -9.40 5.82
#